data_AF-A0A258C8U2-F1
#
_entry.id   AF-A0A258C8U2-F1
#
_cell.length_a   1.000
_cell.length_b   1.000
_cell.length_c   1.000
_cell.angle_alpha   90.00
_cell.angle_beta   90.00
_cell.angle_gamma   90.00
#
_symmetry.space_group_name_H-M   'P 1'
#
loop_
_entity.id
_entity.type
_entity.pdbx_description
1 polymer ?
#
loop_
_entity_poly.entity_id
_entity_poly.type
_entity_poly.pdbx_seq_one_letter_code
_entity_poly.pdbx_strand_id
1 'polypeptide(L)' 'MALEFKDKWLEQFYEDDKRHRLIPVSIENALFRKLEILDAAQAESDLRVPPGNRFE' A
#
# COMPACT_ATOMS: atom_id res chain seq x y z
N MET A 1 -1.51 -9.64 10.19
CA MET A 1 -2.69 -9.61 9.31
C MET A 1 -3.86 -8.97 10.03
N ALA A 2 -3.99 -7.66 9.80
CA ALA A 2 -5.23 -6.89 9.85
C ALA A 2 -4.83 -5.45 9.49
N LEU A 3 -4.41 -5.22 8.25
CA LEU A 3 -4.48 -3.86 7.70
C LEU A 3 -5.96 -3.58 7.52
N GLU A 4 -6.59 -3.04 8.56
CA GLU A 4 -7.94 -2.51 8.40
C GLU A 4 -7.84 -1.25 7.55
N PHE A 5 -8.39 -1.32 6.36
CA PHE A 5 -8.48 -0.16 5.48
C PHE A 5 -9.63 0.73 5.96
N LYS A 6 -9.32 1.99 6.23
CA LYS A 6 -10.35 3.02 6.47
C LYS A 6 -11.32 3.12 5.28
N ASP A 7 -10.77 2.97 4.08
CA ASP A 7 -11.43 3.19 2.81
C ASP A 7 -11.65 1.85 2.09
N LYS A 8 -12.92 1.42 1.98
CA LYS A 8 -13.27 0.17 1.26
C LYS A 8 -12.80 0.12 -0.19
N TRP A 9 -12.70 1.27 -0.84
CA TRP A 9 -12.23 1.32 -2.23
C TRP A 9 -10.73 1.03 -2.34
N LEU A 10 -9.95 1.31 -1.29
CA LEU A 10 -8.51 1.04 -1.25
C LEU A 10 -8.25 -0.43 -0.92
N GLU A 11 -9.06 -1.00 -0.01
CA GLU A 11 -9.11 -2.45 0.26
C GLU A 11 -9.42 -3.23 -1.02
N GLN A 12 -10.50 -2.89 -1.72
CA GLN A 12 -10.89 -3.52 -2.98
C GLN A 12 -9.82 -3.39 -4.07
N PHE A 13 -9.09 -2.28 -4.09
CA PHE A 13 -7.95 -2.13 -5.00
C PHE A 13 -6.83 -3.13 -4.67
N TYR A 14 -6.53 -3.32 -3.38
CA TYR A 14 -5.45 -4.20 -2.93
C TYR A 14 -5.82 -5.70 -3.01
N GLU A 15 -7.01 -6.06 -2.53
CA GLU A 15 -7.44 -7.46 -2.39
C GLU A 15 -8.10 -8.01 -3.66
N ASP A 16 -8.90 -7.18 -4.36
CA ASP A 16 -9.71 -7.62 -5.52
C ASP A 16 -9.17 -7.11 -6.87
N ASP A 17 -8.02 -6.42 -6.91
CA ASP A 17 -7.47 -5.75 -8.11
C ASP A 17 -8.48 -4.81 -8.80
N LYS A 18 -9.37 -4.18 -8.01
CA LYS A 18 -10.39 -3.26 -8.52
C LYS A 18 -9.82 -1.86 -8.68
N ARG A 19 -9.70 -1.40 -9.93
CA ARG A 19 -9.37 0.00 -10.21
C ARG A 19 -10.41 0.95 -9.65
N HIS A 20 -9.95 2.06 -9.09
CA HIS A 20 -10.81 3.10 -8.53
C HIS A 20 -10.41 4.48 -9.05
N ARG A 21 -11.39 5.34 -9.33
CA ARG A 21 -11.18 6.70 -9.89
C ARG A 21 -10.30 7.63 -9.03
N LEU A 22 -10.13 7.30 -7.74
CA LEU A 22 -9.27 8.06 -6.84
C LEU A 22 -7.80 7.65 -6.93
N ILE A 23 -7.49 6.60 -7.69
CA ILE A 23 -6.13 6.11 -7.93
C ILE A 23 -5.77 6.44 -9.38
N PRO A 24 -4.91 7.45 -9.63
CA PRO A 24 -4.38 7.69 -10.95
C PRO A 24 -3.61 6.46 -11.47
N VAL A 25 -3.85 6.08 -12.72
CA VAL A 25 -3.18 4.93 -13.36
C VAL A 25 -1.65 5.02 -13.29
N SER A 26 -1.11 6.25 -13.31
CA SER A 26 0.34 6.50 -13.22
C SER A 26 0.96 6.06 -11.89
N ILE A 27 0.16 5.88 -10.83
CA ILE A 27 0.65 5.49 -9.51
C ILE A 27 0.14 4.12 -9.04
N GLU A 28 -0.73 3.43 -9.80
CA GLU A 28 -1.32 2.13 -9.39
C GLU A 28 -0.24 1.14 -8.93
N ASN A 29 0.78 0.90 -9.75
CA ASN A 29 1.87 -0.02 -9.40
C ASN A 29 2.65 0.43 -8.16
N ALA A 30 2.94 1.73 -8.05
CA ALA A 30 3.69 2.26 -6.92
C ALA A 30 2.88 2.19 -5.61
N LEU A 31 1.57 2.43 -5.69
CA LEU A 31 0.64 2.29 -4.58
C LEU A 31 0.54 0.83 -4.13
N PHE A 32 0.31 -0.10 -5.05
CA PHE A 32 0.22 -1.52 -4.76
C PHE A 32 1.49 -2.02 -4.04
N ARG A 33 2.67 -1.70 -4.56
CA ARG A 33 3.95 -2.03 -3.91
C ARG A 33 4.09 -1.46 -2.50
N LYS A 34 3.59 -0.24 -2.24
CA LYS A 34 3.62 0.35 -0.91
C LYS A 34 2.70 -0.38 0.06
N LEU A 35 1.52 -0.80 -0.39
CA LEU A 35 0.61 -1.61 0.41
C LEU A 35 1.21 -2.98 0.73
N GLU A 36 1.85 -3.65 -0.24
CA GLU A 36 2.57 -4.90 0.00
C GLU A 36 3.67 -4.74 1.06
N ILE A 37 4.43 -3.64 1.02
CA ILE A 37 5.47 -3.37 2.01
C ILE A 37 4.87 -3.17 3.40
N LEU A 38 3.75 -2.44 3.51
CA LEU A 38 3.06 -2.23 4.79
C LEU A 38 2.50 -3.54 5.35
N ASP A 39 1.97 -4.42 4.51
CA ASP A 39 1.42 -5.72 4.92
C ASP A 39 2.52 -6.71 5.33
N ALA A 40 3.66 -6.67 4.65
CA ALA A 40 4.81 -7.51 4.95
C ALA A 40 5.60 -7.06 6.20
N ALA A 41 5.59 -5.76 6.50
CA ALA A 41 6.36 -5.19 7.60
C ALA A 41 5.98 -5.81 8.95
N GLN A 42 6.98 -6.29 9.70
CA GLN A 42 6.80 -6.81 11.05
C GLN A 42 7.19 -5.77 12.11
N ALA A 43 8.00 -4.77 11.72
CA ALA A 43 8.40 -3.66 12.54
C ALA A 43 8.55 -2.36 11.72
N GLU A 44 8.49 -1.22 12.39
CA GLU A 44 8.71 0.11 11.78
C GLU A 44 10.07 0.22 11.08
N SER A 45 11.08 -0.51 11.55
CA SER A 45 12.40 -0.58 10.91
C SER A 45 12.35 -1.15 9.49
N ASP A 46 11.41 -2.06 9.19
CA ASP A 46 11.27 -2.66 7.86
C ASP A 46 10.85 -1.60 6.83
N LEU A 47 10.12 -0.58 7.28
CA LEU A 47 9.69 0.56 6.47
C LEU A 47 10.84 1.52 6.14
N ARG A 48 11.98 1.44 6.83
CA ARG A 48 13.20 2.22 6.56
C ARG A 48 14.12 1.57 5.53
N VAL A 49 13.97 0.26 5.28
CA VAL A 49 14.85 -0.50 4.37
C VAL A 49 14.76 0.01 2.93
N PRO A 50 13.57 0.30 2.37
CA PRO A 50 13.48 0.97 1.07
C PRO A 50 13.74 2.48 1.28
N PRO A 51 14.86 3.05 0.81
CA PRO A 51 15.16 4.48 1.00
C PRO A 51 14.09 5.39 0.37
N GLY A 52 13.38 4.89 -0.66
CA GLY A 52 12.26 5.59 -1.30
C GLY A 52 10.98 5.67 -0.46
N ASN A 53 10.91 4.99 0.69
CA ASN A 53 9.77 5.13 1.58
C ASN A 53 9.81 6.44 2.37
N ARG A 54 11.00 7.06 2.51
CA ARG A 54 11.23 8.31 3.27
C ARG A 54 10.59 8.26 4.67
N PHE A 55 10.70 7.10 5.31
CA PHE A 55 10.19 6.87 6.64
C PHE A 55 11.25 7.32 7.65
N GLU A 56 11.05 8.49 8.26
CA GLU A 56 11.95 9.15 9.20
C GLU A 56 11.57 8.86 10.66
#